data_AF-A0A101X5U2-F1
#
_entry.id   AF-A0A101X5U2-F1
#
_cell.length_a   1.000
_cell.length_b   1.000
_cell.length_c   1.000
_cell.angle_alpha   90.00
_cell.angle_beta   90.00
_cell.angle_gamma   90.00
#
_symmetry.space_group_name_H-M   'P 1'
#
loop_
_entity.id
_entity.type
_entity.pdbx_description
1 polymer ?
#
loop_
_entity_poly.entity_id
_entity_poly.type
_entity_poly.pdbx_seq_one_letter_code
_entity_poly.pdbx_strand_id
1 'polypeptide(L)'
;MLAKVMDIVGDDRVKVICEDGNVRIARIPGKYRKRMWIKVGDYLIVAPWDFEPSKADVIYKYEKGEVNELRRISKYGEILNRLDELAL
;
A
#
# COMPACT_ATOMS: atom_id res chain seq x y z
N MET A 1 6.06 -5.71 -1.28
CA MET A 1 5.97 -4.86 -2.48
C MET A 1 5.32 -3.54 -2.13
N LEU A 2 5.66 -2.48 -2.86
CA LEU A 2 5.06 -1.15 -2.68
C LEU A 2 3.63 -1.13 -3.22
N ALA A 3 2.74 -0.40 -2.53
CA ALA A 3 1.34 -0.25 -2.93
C ALA A 3 0.80 1.11 -2.47
N LYS A 4 -0.25 1.59 -3.13
CA LYS A 4 -0.99 2.81 -2.75
C LYS A 4 -2.42 2.46 -2.37
N VAL A 5 -2.91 3.03 -1.26
CA VAL A 5 -4.29 2.84 -0.81
C VAL A 5 -5.24 3.58 -1.74
N MET A 6 -6.17 2.83 -2.35
CA MET A 6 -7.23 3.36 -3.18
C MET A 6 -8.51 3.62 -2.38
N ASP A 7 -8.84 2.72 -1.45
CA ASP A 7 -10.10 2.80 -0.71
C ASP A 7 -10.02 2.09 0.66
N ILE A 8 -10.89 2.48 1.59
CA ILE A 8 -11.08 1.83 2.89
C ILE A 8 -12.27 0.87 2.79
N VAL A 9 -12.00 -0.43 2.87
CA VAL A 9 -13.03 -1.47 2.73
C VAL A 9 -13.79 -1.67 4.05
N GLY A 10 -13.10 -1.49 5.19
CA GLY A 10 -13.62 -1.83 6.52
C GLY A 10 -13.20 -3.24 6.97
N ASP A 11 -13.59 -3.63 8.18
CA ASP A 11 -13.17 -4.89 8.83
C ASP A 11 -11.65 -5.15 8.72
N ASP A 12 -10.87 -4.13 9.11
CA ASP A 12 -9.40 -4.11 9.02
C ASP A 12 -8.84 -4.42 7.63
N ARG A 13 -9.53 -4.00 6.57
CA ARG A 13 -9.08 -4.16 5.19
C ARG A 13 -9.08 -2.84 4.42
N VAL A 14 -8.14 -2.74 3.50
CA VAL A 14 -7.99 -1.63 2.56
C VAL A 14 -7.79 -2.17 1.15
N LYS A 15 -8.30 -1.45 0.15
CA LYS A 15 -8.07 -1.75 -1.25
C LYS A 15 -6.82 -1.01 -1.71
N VAL A 16 -5.89 -1.72 -2.33
CA VAL A 16 -4.61 -1.15 -2.77
C VAL A 16 -4.31 -1.49 -4.22
N ILE A 17 -3.66 -0.57 -4.92
CA ILE A 17 -2.97 -0.87 -6.19
C ILE A 17 -1.50 -1.13 -5.88
N CYS A 18 -0.98 -2.28 -6.34
CA CYS A 18 0.38 -2.72 -6.09
C CYS A 18 1.32 -2.34 -7.25
N GLU A 19 2.63 -2.29 -6.99
CA GLU A 19 3.65 -1.95 -8.00
C GLU A 19 3.72 -2.96 -9.17
N ASP A 20 3.16 -4.16 -8.99
CA ASP A 20 3.00 -5.18 -10.02
C ASP A 20 1.78 -4.93 -10.94
N GLY A 21 1.02 -3.85 -10.70
CA GLY A 21 -0.17 -3.46 -11.47
C GLY A 21 -1.48 -4.14 -11.01
N ASN A 22 -1.43 -5.03 -10.02
CA ASN A 22 -2.62 -5.72 -9.54
C ASN A 22 -3.28 -4.96 -8.38
N VAL A 23 -4.62 -4.97 -8.38
CA VAL A 23 -5.42 -4.46 -7.26
C VAL A 23 -5.67 -5.59 -6.26
N ARG A 24 -5.43 -5.31 -4.98
CA ARG A 24 -5.56 -6.29 -3.90
C ARG A 24 -6.38 -5.76 -2.73
N ILE A 25 -7.00 -6.69 -2.00
CA ILE A 25 -7.56 -6.40 -0.67
C ILE A 25 -6.48 -6.75 0.36
N ALA A 26 -5.92 -5.73 1.00
CA ALA A 26 -4.90 -5.88 2.01
C ALA A 26 -5.51 -5.88 3.42
N ARG A 27 -5.25 -6.92 4.21
CA ARG A 27 -5.60 -7.02 5.62
C ARG A 27 -4.60 -6.23 6.46
N ILE A 28 -5.08 -5.55 7.51
CA ILE A 28 -4.27 -4.90 8.54
C ILE A 28 -4.11 -5.90 9.70
N PRO A 29 -2.92 -6.49 9.91
CA PRO A 29 -2.71 -7.41 11.03
C PRO A 29 -3.06 -6.78 12.38
N GLY A 30 -3.61 -7.59 13.30
CA GLY A 30 -4.07 -7.13 14.62
C GLY A 30 -3.05 -6.30 15.41
N LYS A 31 -1.75 -6.62 15.27
CA LYS A 31 -0.64 -5.89 15.91
C LYS A 31 -0.54 -4.41 15.49
N TYR A 32 -1.16 -4.02 14.37
CA TYR A 32 -1.15 -2.66 13.83
C TYR A 32 -2.46 -1.88 14.04
N ARG A 33 -3.58 -2.51 14.38
CA ARG A 33 -4.92 -1.89 14.46
C ARG A 33 -4.99 -0.59 15.27
N LYS A 34 -4.22 -0.48 16.35
CA LYS A 34 -4.16 0.72 17.21
C LYS A 34 -2.94 1.61 16.98
N ARG A 35 -2.04 1.21 16.07
CA ARG A 35 -0.72 1.84 15.90
C ARG A 35 -0.54 2.47 14.52
N MET A 36 -1.32 2.03 13.53
CA MET A 36 -1.17 2.44 12.14
C MET A 36 -2.50 2.97 11.63
N TRP A 37 -2.64 4.29 11.61
CA TRP A 37 -3.80 4.94 11.01
C TRP A 37 -3.61 5.01 9.50
N ILE A 38 -4.40 4.27 8.73
CA ILE A 38 -4.32 4.21 7.27
C ILE A 38 -5.47 5.00 6.65
N LYS A 39 -5.17 5.81 5.63
CA LYS A 39 -6.15 6.55 4.82
C LYS A 39 -5.89 6.35 3.33
N VAL A 40 -6.87 6.73 2.53
CA VAL A 40 -6.73 6.79 1.06
C VAL A 40 -5.54 7.67 0.68
N GLY A 41 -4.74 7.20 -0.27
CA GLY A 41 -3.52 7.86 -0.74
C GLY A 41 -2.25 7.56 0.04
N ASP A 42 -2.32 6.85 1.19
CA ASP A 42 -1.12 6.39 1.88
C ASP A 42 -0.38 5.32 1.05
N TYR A 43 0.94 5.24 1.20
CA TYR A 43 1.77 4.20 0.59
C TYR A 43 2.18 3.15 1.62
N LEU A 44 2.06 1.89 1.22
CA LEU A 44 2.26 0.74 2.08
C LEU A 44 3.30 -0.22 1.49
N ILE A 45 3.93 -1.00 2.36
CA ILE A 45 4.48 -2.29 1.97
C ILE A 45 3.44 -3.36 2.27
N VAL A 46 3.12 -4.15 1.26
CA VAL A 46 2.21 -5.30 1.37
C VAL A 46 2.91 -6.61 0.99
N ALA A 47 2.46 -7.70 1.58
CA ALA A 47 2.87 -9.06 1.25
C ALA A 47 1.66 -9.83 0.69
N PRO A 48 1.58 -10.09 -0.63
CA PRO A 48 0.54 -10.93 -1.20
C PRO A 48 0.49 -12.31 -0.55
N TRP A 49 -0.70 -12.90 -0.49
CA TRP A 49 -0.86 -14.28 -0.05
C TRP A 49 -0.58 -15.25 -1.19
N ASP A 50 0.22 -16.29 -0.92
CA ASP A 50 0.60 -17.27 -1.95
C ASP A 50 -0.59 -18.10 -2.45
N PHE A 51 -1.56 -18.38 -1.57
CA PHE A 51 -2.74 -19.20 -1.88
C PHE A 51 -3.93 -18.40 -2.44
N GLU A 52 -3.91 -17.07 -2.29
CA GLU A 52 -4.95 -16.20 -2.82
C GLU A 52 -4.33 -14.87 -3.25
N PRO A 53 -3.74 -14.80 -4.46
CA PRO A 53 -3.00 -13.64 -4.90
C PRO A 53 -3.81 -12.36 -5.01
N SER A 54 -5.14 -12.37 -4.97
CA SER A 54 -5.97 -11.15 -4.90
C SER A 54 -5.94 -10.47 -3.51
N LYS A 55 -5.33 -11.11 -2.51
CA LYS A 55 -5.23 -10.63 -1.14
C LYS A 55 -3.77 -10.44 -0.72
N ALA A 56 -3.59 -9.63 0.32
CA ALA A 56 -2.29 -9.36 0.93
C ALA A 56 -2.41 -9.01 2.41
N ASP A 57 -1.27 -8.99 3.10
CA ASP A 57 -1.12 -8.38 4.42
C ASP A 57 -0.36 -7.06 4.35
N VAL A 58 -0.82 -6.06 5.12
CA VAL A 58 -0.07 -4.83 5.37
C VAL A 58 1.10 -5.12 6.30
N ILE A 59 2.31 -4.75 5.87
CA ILE A 59 3.55 -4.93 6.60
C ILE A 59 4.03 -3.61 7.20
N TYR A 60 3.93 -2.53 6.43
CA TYR A 60 4.40 -1.20 6.80
C TYR A 60 3.58 -0.11 6.12
N LYS A 61 3.48 1.06 6.74
CA LYS A 61 2.96 2.29 6.15
C LYS A 61 4.10 3.29 6.15
N TYR A 62 4.37 3.89 4.99
CA TYR A 62 5.29 5.01 4.89
C TYR A 62 4.64 6.29 5.40
N GLU A 63 5.39 7.02 6.22
CA GLU A 63 5.08 8.39 6.60
C GLU A 63 5.42 9.37 5.47
N LYS A 64 4.78 10.54 5.48
CA LYS A 64 4.95 11.54 4.41
C LYS A 64 6.42 11.90 4.15
N GLY A 65 7.24 11.98 5.19
CA GLY A 65 8.68 12.26 5.06
C GLY A 65 9.43 11.15 4.33
N GLU A 66 9.11 9.89 4.62
CA GLU A 66 9.71 8.72 3.97
C GLU A 66 9.30 8.63 2.50
N VAL A 67 8.03 8.93 2.18
CA VAL A 67 7.55 9.00 0.79
C VAL A 67 8.31 10.06 0.00
N ASN A 68 8.57 11.23 0.58
CA ASN A 68 9.36 12.27 -0.07
C ASN A 68 10.79 11.82 -0.37
N GLU A 69 11.40 11.06 0.54
CA GLU A 69 12.73 10.50 0.33
C GLU A 69 12.72 9.41 -0.75
N LEU A 70 11.72 8.53 -0.74
CA LEU A 70 11.53 7.53 -1.80
C LEU A 70 11.38 8.18 -3.18
N ARG A 71 10.70 9.33 -3.29
CA ARG A 71 10.57 10.06 -4.56
C ARG A 71 11.90 10.59 -5.10
N ARG A 72 12.89 10.85 -4.25
CA ARG A 72 14.23 11.30 -4.67
C ARG A 72 15.10 10.17 -5.20
N ILE A 73 14.78 8.93 -4.84
CA ILE A 73 15.49 7.75 -5.32
C ILE A 73 14.87 7.32 -6.65
N SER A 74 15.58 7.50 -7.78
CA SER A 74 15.02 7.39 -9.15
C SER A 74 14.10 6.18 -9.35
N LYS A 75 14.54 4.99 -8.93
CA LYS A 75 13.74 3.76 -9.05
C LYS A 75 12.39 3.82 -8.31
N TYR A 76 12.39 4.26 -7.05
CA TYR A 76 11.15 4.31 -6.25
C TYR A 76 10.27 5.49 -6.63
N GLY A 77 10.88 6.61 -7.06
CA GLY A 77 10.14 7.75 -7.60
C GLY A 77 9.30 7.39 -8.82
N GLU A 78 9.86 6.64 -9.77
CA GLU A 78 9.12 6.14 -10.94
C GLU A 78 7.95 5.23 -10.54
N ILE A 79 8.16 4.33 -9.57
CA ILE A 79 7.10 3.43 -9.08
C ILE A 79 5.98 4.23 -8.40
N LEU A 80 6.32 5.20 -7.53
CA LEU A 80 5.34 6.03 -6.86
C LEU A 80 4.51 6.85 -7.85
N ASN A 81 5.14 7.42 -8.88
CA ASN A 81 4.44 8.16 -9.93
C ASN A 81 3.45 7.25 -10.69
N ARG A 82 3.87 6.03 -11.06
CA ARG A 82 2.98 5.06 -11.69
C ARG A 82 1.80 4.69 -10.79
N LEU A 83 2.05 4.46 -9.50
CA LEU A 83 0.98 4.20 -8.53
C LEU A 83 0.03 5.38 -8.37
N ASP A 84 0.52 6.61 -8.54
CA ASP A 84 -0.31 7.81 -8.52
C ASP A 84 -1.26 7.87 -9.71
N GLU A 85 -0.77 7.54 -10.90
CA GLU A 85 -1.54 7.51 -12.14
C GLU A 85 -2.60 6.39 -12.12
N LEU A 86 -2.27 5.21 -11.60
CA LEU A 86 -3.17 4.06 -11.55
C LEU A 86 -4.23 4.14 -10.44
N ALA A 87 -4.07 5.06 -9.48
CA ALA A 87 -5.00 5.25 -8.36
C ALA A 87 -6.04 6.36 -8.59
N LEU A 88 -6.01 7.01 -9.75
CA LEU A 88 -7.05 7.95 -10.24
C LEU A 88 -8.25 7.17 -10.78
#